data_AF-A0A7G6Y5A1-F1
#
_entry.id   AF-A0A7G6Y5A1-F1
#
_cell.length_a   1.000
_cell.length_b   1.000
_cell.length_c   1.000
_cell.angle_alpha   90.00
_cell.angle_beta   90.00
_cell.angle_gamma   90.00
#
_symmetry.space_group_name_H-M   'P 1'
#
loop_
_entity.id
_entity.type
_entity.pdbx_description
1 polymer ?
#
loop_
_entity_poly.entity_id
_entity_poly.type
_entity_poly.pdbx_seq_one_letter_code
_entity_poly.pdbx_strand_id
1 'polypeptide(L)'
;MMDDEQDGETAAEAFARVEGELALLRRAVERLATERAEPEQPDYSETLGRIAKAINKLAERMDVLAERPGVSITPDGIARQIAAAGVTVRAEDARTIATARSSLDEAARRLNGLVATATTAREQKRRLAWTAIGGVVIGMILWAAFAGAVARAAPEGWLWPERMAARTLRLDTWEASRRLAAVSKPEQWNAMIRGGLLMQENRAAIERCGRDAAQTGEPVRCTVRIGPVERSRK
;
A
#
# COMPACT_ATOMS: atom_id res chain seq x y z
N MET A 1 -23.08 -12.62 -9.91
CA MET A 1 -23.44 -11.76 -11.03
C MET A 1 -22.18 -11.68 -11.89
N MET A 2 -22.18 -12.43 -13.00
CA MET A 2 -21.37 -12.34 -14.25
C MET A 2 -19.87 -12.02 -14.10
N ASP A 3 -18.98 -12.99 -14.31
CA ASP A 3 -18.37 -13.38 -15.61
C ASP A 3 -17.39 -12.31 -16.14
N ASP A 4 -16.08 -12.59 -16.15
CA ASP A 4 -15.41 -12.95 -17.40
C ASP A 4 -13.92 -13.35 -17.25
N GLU A 5 -13.56 -14.22 -18.19
CA GLU A 5 -12.39 -15.07 -18.43
C GLU A 5 -11.00 -14.42 -18.56
N GLN A 6 -10.02 -15.31 -18.47
CA GLN A 6 -8.59 -15.16 -18.77
C GLN A 6 -8.31 -14.69 -20.20
N ASP A 7 -7.26 -13.90 -20.41
CA ASP A 7 -6.33 -14.18 -21.51
C ASP A 7 -4.95 -13.56 -21.26
N GLY A 8 -4.00 -14.41 -20.87
CA GLY A 8 -2.59 -14.04 -20.80
C GLY A 8 -1.92 -14.52 -22.08
N GLU A 9 -1.58 -13.58 -22.97
CA GLU A 9 -0.83 -13.80 -24.22
C GLU A 9 0.27 -14.84 -23.98
N THR A 10 0.15 -16.00 -24.62
CA THR A 10 1.07 -17.10 -24.36
C THR A 10 2.44 -16.77 -24.95
N ALA A 11 3.53 -17.21 -24.32
CA ALA A 11 4.90 -16.90 -24.76
C ALA A 11 5.15 -17.21 -26.25
N ALA A 12 4.42 -18.17 -26.83
CA ALA A 12 4.48 -18.52 -28.24
C ALA A 12 3.99 -17.39 -29.18
N GLU A 13 2.96 -16.64 -28.79
CA GLU A 13 2.43 -15.53 -29.59
C GLU A 13 3.38 -14.32 -29.57
N ALA A 14 4.07 -14.10 -28.46
CA ALA A 14 5.09 -13.06 -28.34
C ALA A 14 6.32 -13.34 -29.24
N PHE A 15 6.75 -14.60 -29.36
CA PHE A 15 7.86 -14.96 -30.25
C PHE A 15 7.49 -14.84 -31.73
N ALA A 16 6.27 -15.21 -32.11
CA ALA A 16 5.79 -15.07 -33.49
C ALA A 16 5.75 -13.59 -33.94
N ARG A 17 5.41 -12.66 -33.03
CA ARG A 17 5.44 -11.22 -33.31
C ARG A 17 6.87 -10.70 -33.55
N VAL A 18 7.82 -11.10 -32.71
CA VAL A 18 9.23 -10.66 -32.82
C VAL A 18 9.89 -11.20 -34.09
N GLU A 19 9.56 -12.43 -34.51
CA GLU A 19 10.07 -13.01 -35.75
C GLU A 19 9.57 -12.26 -36.99
N GLY A 20 8.32 -11.78 -36.97
CA GLY A 20 7.75 -10.93 -38.01
C GLY A 20 8.46 -9.57 -38.16
N GLU A 21 8.85 -8.94 -37.05
CA GLU A 21 9.57 -7.66 -37.07
C GLU A 21 11.02 -7.80 -37.59
N LEU A 22 11.71 -8.90 -37.24
CA LEU A 22 13.06 -9.19 -37.75
C LEU A 22 13.09 -9.43 -39.25
N ALA A 23 12.05 -10.06 -39.81
CA ALA A 23 11.93 -10.28 -41.25
C ALA A 23 11.78 -8.95 -42.03
N LEU A 24 11.10 -7.96 -41.46
CA LEU A 24 10.95 -6.63 -42.06
C LEU A 24 12.26 -5.83 -42.03
N LEU A 25 13.00 -5.89 -40.91
CA LEU A 25 14.31 -5.24 -40.80
C LEU A 25 15.33 -5.81 -41.78
N ARG A 26 15.34 -7.13 -41.96
CA ARG A 26 16.25 -7.79 -42.92
C ARG A 26 16.00 -7.34 -44.37
N ARG A 27 14.73 -7.25 -44.79
CA ARG A 27 14.37 -6.73 -46.12
C ARG A 27 14.75 -5.27 -46.32
N ALA A 28 14.62 -4.43 -45.28
CA ALA A 28 15.01 -3.03 -45.37
C ALA A 28 16.54 -2.87 -45.55
N VAL A 29 17.33 -3.69 -44.83
CA VAL A 29 18.80 -3.70 -44.95
C VAL A 29 19.24 -4.24 -46.32
N GLU A 30 18.60 -5.31 -46.81
CA GLU A 30 18.88 -5.85 -48.14
C GLU A 30 18.59 -4.79 -49.23
N ARG A 31 17.49 -4.02 -49.11
CA ARG A 31 17.17 -2.95 -50.06
C ARG A 31 18.17 -1.78 -50.04
N LEU A 32 18.65 -1.41 -48.85
CA LEU A 32 19.65 -0.35 -48.67
C LEU A 32 21.04 -0.78 -49.19
N ALA A 33 21.35 -2.06 -49.12
CA ALA A 33 22.60 -2.61 -49.67
C ALA A 33 22.59 -2.63 -51.20
N THR A 34 21.43 -2.91 -51.82
CA THR A 34 21.29 -2.91 -53.28
C THR A 34 21.41 -1.50 -53.88
N GLU A 35 20.94 -0.47 -53.16
CA GLU A 35 21.05 0.94 -53.60
C GLU A 35 22.49 1.48 -53.58
N ARG A 36 23.37 0.89 -52.75
CA ARG A 36 24.78 1.28 -52.66
C ARG A 36 25.69 0.52 -53.64
N ALA A 37 25.15 -0.45 -54.36
CA ALA A 37 25.90 -1.31 -55.28
C ALA A 37 26.09 -0.72 -56.68
N GLU A 38 25.73 0.56 -56.90
CA GLU A 38 25.96 1.29 -58.15
C GLU A 38 27.16 2.23 -57.96
N PRO A 39 28.38 1.82 -58.34
CA PRO A 39 29.60 2.56 -58.03
C PRO A 39 29.99 3.41 -59.24
N GLU A 40 29.31 4.54 -59.47
CA GLU A 40 29.83 5.55 -60.40
C GLU A 40 30.79 6.46 -59.61
N GLN A 41 32.05 6.04 -59.55
CA GLN A 41 33.12 6.78 -58.90
C GLN A 41 33.44 8.02 -59.76
N PRO A 42 33.24 9.25 -59.27
CA PRO A 42 33.41 10.45 -60.10
C PRO A 42 34.86 10.56 -60.61
N ASP A 43 35.04 10.89 -61.88
CA ASP A 43 36.38 11.03 -62.47
C ASP A 43 37.06 12.31 -61.97
N TYR A 44 37.85 12.16 -60.91
CA TYR A 44 38.63 13.24 -60.31
C TYR A 44 39.94 13.52 -61.05
N SER A 45 40.24 12.87 -62.18
CA SER A 45 41.54 13.01 -62.87
C SER A 45 41.85 14.46 -63.26
N GLU A 46 40.85 15.23 -63.68
CA GLU A 46 41.02 16.66 -64.01
C GLU A 46 41.33 17.49 -62.75
N THR A 47 40.63 17.21 -61.66
CA THR A 47 40.81 17.90 -60.38
C THR A 47 42.15 17.53 -59.76
N LEU A 48 42.55 16.26 -59.82
CA LEU A 48 43.85 15.74 -59.41
C LEU A 48 44.98 16.33 -60.27
N GLY A 49 44.79 16.47 -61.58
CA GLY A 49 45.75 17.13 -62.47
C GLY A 49 45.94 18.61 -62.10
N ARG A 50 44.86 19.32 -61.76
CA ARG A 50 44.91 20.70 -61.27
C ARG A 50 45.64 20.81 -59.93
N ILE A 51 45.39 19.87 -59.01
CA ILE A 51 46.05 19.78 -57.71
C ILE A 51 47.54 19.46 -57.90
N ALA A 52 47.90 18.49 -58.74
CA ALA A 52 49.28 18.13 -59.03
C ALA A 52 50.06 19.33 -59.60
N LYS A 53 49.43 20.10 -60.50
CA LYS A 53 50.03 21.32 -61.06
C LYS A 53 50.22 22.42 -60.01
N ALA A 54 49.27 22.56 -59.08
CA ALA A 54 49.39 23.48 -57.95
C ALA A 54 50.50 23.05 -56.97
N ILE A 55 50.63 21.75 -56.69
CA ILE A 55 51.69 21.18 -55.84
C ILE A 55 53.06 21.40 -56.48
N ASN A 56 53.23 21.12 -57.79
CA ASN A 56 54.49 21.35 -58.48
C ASN A 56 54.89 22.84 -58.47
N LYS A 57 53.93 23.74 -58.70
CA LYS A 57 54.18 25.18 -58.63
C LYS A 57 54.53 25.64 -57.21
N LEU A 58 53.94 25.02 -56.19
CA LEU A 58 54.27 25.27 -54.79
C LEU A 58 55.66 24.73 -54.45
N ALA A 59 56.03 23.54 -54.93
CA ALA A 59 57.36 22.96 -54.75
C ALA A 59 58.44 23.85 -55.38
N GLU A 60 58.22 24.34 -56.60
CA GLU A 60 59.13 25.27 -57.27
C GLU A 60 59.29 26.59 -56.50
N ARG A 61 58.19 27.11 -55.92
CA ARG A 61 58.25 28.29 -55.03
C ARG A 61 58.97 28.01 -53.72
N MET A 62 58.86 26.79 -53.19
CA MET A 62 59.52 26.36 -51.96
C MET A 62 61.02 26.14 -52.19
N ASP A 63 61.45 25.61 -53.34
CA ASP A 63 62.87 25.50 -53.71
C ASP A 63 63.53 26.89 -53.76
N VAL A 64 62.87 27.86 -54.40
CA VAL A 64 63.33 29.26 -54.45
C VAL A 64 63.34 29.92 -53.05
N LEU A 65 62.50 29.48 -52.13
CA LEU A 65 62.50 29.93 -50.73
C LEU A 65 63.57 29.20 -49.90
N ALA A 66 63.88 27.94 -50.21
CA ALA A 66 64.89 27.13 -49.54
C ALA A 66 66.32 27.60 -49.87
N GLU A 67 66.54 28.18 -51.05
CA GLU A 67 67.79 28.85 -51.42
C GLU A 67 68.04 30.18 -50.67
N ARG A 68 67.07 30.69 -49.91
CA ARG A 68 67.24 31.89 -49.06
C ARG A 68 67.53 31.47 -47.60
N PRO A 69 68.70 31.81 -47.04
CA PRO A 69 69.02 31.46 -45.66
C PRO A 69 68.22 32.37 -44.72
N GLY A 70 67.05 31.93 -44.27
CA GLY A 70 66.28 32.68 -43.28
C GLY A 70 64.81 32.30 -43.07
N VAL A 71 64.21 31.36 -43.81
CA VAL A 71 62.79 31.00 -43.64
C VAL A 71 62.64 29.60 -43.05
N SER A 72 62.54 29.52 -41.72
CA SER A 72 62.27 28.28 -40.99
C SER A 72 60.76 28.08 -40.77
N ILE A 73 60.03 27.65 -41.80
CA ILE A 73 58.74 26.97 -41.61
C ILE A 73 59.03 25.47 -41.65
N THR A 74 59.56 24.94 -40.55
CA THR A 74 59.79 23.50 -40.38
C THR A 74 58.48 22.80 -39.98
N PRO A 75 58.20 21.58 -40.46
CA PRO A 75 57.05 20.77 -40.05
C PRO A 75 56.94 20.62 -38.53
N ASP A 76 58.08 20.53 -37.83
CA ASP A 76 58.15 20.54 -36.37
C ASP A 76 57.61 21.83 -35.75
N GLY A 77 57.77 22.98 -36.42
CA GLY A 77 57.24 24.27 -35.98
C GLY A 77 55.72 24.32 -36.03
N ILE A 78 55.13 23.79 -37.11
CA ILE A 78 53.67 23.68 -37.28
C ILE A 78 53.09 22.67 -36.29
N ALA A 79 53.72 21.51 -36.13
CA ALA A 79 53.31 20.50 -35.14
C ALA A 79 53.36 21.03 -33.71
N ARG A 80 54.42 21.79 -33.35
CA ARG A 80 54.51 22.47 -32.04
C ARG A 80 53.44 23.53 -31.86
N GLN A 81 53.10 24.27 -32.91
CA GLN A 81 52.08 25.31 -32.83
C GLN A 81 50.65 24.72 -32.73
N ILE A 82 50.37 23.61 -33.43
CA ILE A 82 49.12 22.85 -33.28
C ILE A 82 49.05 22.19 -31.90
N ALA A 83 50.15 21.62 -31.40
CA ALA A 83 50.20 21.07 -30.04
C ALA A 83 49.97 22.17 -28.99
N ALA A 84 50.61 23.34 -29.15
CA ALA A 84 50.44 24.48 -28.26
C ALA A 84 49.01 25.06 -28.31
N ALA A 85 48.41 25.20 -29.50
CA ALA A 85 47.03 25.61 -29.67
C ALA A 85 46.02 24.54 -29.20
N GLY A 86 46.39 23.26 -29.28
CA GLY A 86 45.60 22.14 -28.79
C GLY A 86 45.56 22.09 -27.26
N VAL A 87 46.64 22.46 -26.57
CA VAL A 87 46.68 22.51 -25.10
C VAL A 87 45.68 23.52 -24.53
N THR A 88 45.53 24.69 -25.16
CA THR A 88 44.57 25.71 -24.69
C THR A 88 43.12 25.27 -24.90
N VAL A 89 42.80 24.63 -26.04
CA VAL A 89 41.46 24.09 -26.31
C VAL A 89 41.14 22.91 -25.38
N ARG A 90 42.10 22.02 -25.13
CA ARG A 90 41.93 20.87 -24.21
C ARG A 90 41.81 21.29 -22.75
N ALA A 91 42.43 22.40 -22.34
CA ALA A 91 42.29 22.92 -20.98
C ALA A 91 40.87 23.47 -20.73
N GLU A 92 40.25 24.10 -21.72
CA GLU A 92 38.85 24.54 -21.64
C GLU A 92 37.89 23.36 -21.64
N ASP A 93 38.10 22.36 -22.52
CA ASP A 93 37.32 21.12 -22.53
C ASP A 93 37.45 20.33 -21.21
N ALA A 94 38.66 20.26 -20.64
CA ALA A 94 38.87 19.57 -19.36
C ALA A 94 38.12 20.26 -18.22
N ARG A 95 38.04 21.60 -18.24
CA ARG A 95 37.27 22.38 -17.26
C ARG A 95 35.77 22.18 -17.44
N THR A 96 35.25 22.22 -18.67
CA THR A 96 33.81 22.02 -18.93
C THR A 96 33.39 20.59 -18.56
N ILE A 97 34.19 19.58 -18.89
CA ILE A 97 33.95 18.18 -18.50
C ILE A 97 34.02 18.00 -16.98
N ALA A 98 34.98 18.64 -16.30
CA ALA A 98 35.06 18.59 -14.84
C ALA A 98 33.83 19.22 -14.18
N THR A 99 33.36 20.36 -14.70
CA THR A 99 32.12 20.99 -14.20
C THR A 99 30.89 20.13 -14.47
N ALA A 100 30.78 19.52 -15.66
CA ALA A 100 29.70 18.60 -16.00
C ALA A 100 29.68 17.38 -15.08
N ARG A 101 30.84 16.74 -14.82
CA ARG A 101 30.96 15.64 -13.87
C ARG A 101 30.54 16.05 -12.46
N SER A 102 31.00 17.20 -11.98
CA SER A 102 30.60 17.70 -10.66
C SER A 102 29.09 17.93 -10.54
N SER A 103 28.46 18.41 -11.63
CA SER A 103 27.01 18.62 -11.68
C SER A 103 26.22 17.30 -11.70
N LEU A 104 26.73 16.29 -12.39
CA LEU A 104 26.15 14.94 -12.43
C LEU A 104 26.30 14.22 -11.09
N ASP A 105 27.47 14.32 -10.45
CA ASP A 105 27.69 13.77 -9.11
C ASP A 105 26.78 14.42 -8.07
N GLU A 106 26.58 15.73 -8.17
CA GLU A 106 25.65 16.46 -7.30
C GLU A 106 24.20 16.04 -7.54
N ALA A 107 23.78 15.91 -8.81
CA ALA A 107 22.45 15.40 -9.14
C ALA A 107 22.26 13.95 -8.66
N ALA A 108 23.25 13.08 -8.84
CA ALA A 108 23.22 11.70 -8.37
C ALA A 108 23.13 11.62 -6.83
N ARG A 109 23.87 12.46 -6.10
CA ARG A 109 23.76 12.56 -4.63
C ARG A 109 22.37 12.99 -4.19
N ARG A 110 21.77 13.99 -4.85
CA ARG A 110 20.41 14.45 -4.55
C ARG A 110 19.36 13.37 -4.82
N LEU A 111 19.46 12.68 -5.95
CA LEU A 111 18.56 11.58 -6.30
C LEU A 111 18.68 10.41 -5.31
N ASN A 112 19.91 10.01 -4.94
CA ASN A 112 20.12 8.98 -3.93
C ASN A 112 19.55 9.39 -2.56
N GLY A 113 19.67 10.66 -2.16
CA GLY A 113 19.05 11.19 -0.96
C GLY A 113 17.52 11.14 -0.99
N LEU A 114 16.90 11.48 -2.12
CA LEU A 114 15.44 11.40 -2.31
C LEU A 114 14.93 9.96 -2.34
N VAL A 115 15.68 9.04 -2.96
CA VAL A 115 15.31 7.61 -2.98
C VAL A 115 15.45 7.00 -1.58
N ALA A 116 16.52 7.31 -0.85
CA ALA A 116 16.71 6.84 0.52
C ALA A 116 15.64 7.38 1.49
N THR A 117 15.24 8.64 1.34
CA THR A 117 14.14 9.22 2.13
C THR A 117 12.78 8.62 1.74
N ALA A 118 12.55 8.33 0.46
CA ALA A 118 11.31 7.69 0.01
C ALA A 118 11.18 6.23 0.49
N THR A 119 12.27 5.46 0.52
CA THR A 119 12.24 4.07 1.01
C THR A 119 12.05 4.03 2.53
N THR A 120 12.75 4.88 3.27
CA THR A 120 12.59 5.00 4.73
C THR A 120 11.19 5.49 5.12
N ALA A 121 10.61 6.43 4.37
CA ALA A 121 9.25 6.90 4.61
C ALA A 121 8.20 5.78 4.41
N ARG A 122 8.36 4.92 3.40
CA ARG A 122 7.47 3.75 3.21
C ARG A 122 7.59 2.76 4.34
N GLU A 123 8.81 2.46 4.79
CA GLU A 123 9.04 1.53 5.91
C GLU A 123 8.48 2.07 7.23
N GLN A 124 8.67 3.36 7.50
CA GLN A 124 8.10 4.03 8.67
C GLN A 124 6.57 4.00 8.66
N LYS A 125 5.94 4.31 7.51
CA LYS A 125 4.49 4.23 7.38
C LYS A 125 3.97 2.81 7.61
N ARG A 126 4.66 1.80 7.09
CA ARG A 126 4.30 0.40 7.31
C ARG A 126 4.40 0.01 8.77
N ARG A 127 5.47 0.39 9.47
CA ARG A 127 5.63 0.15 10.91
C ARG A 127 4.55 0.86 11.73
N LEU A 128 4.28 2.13 11.43
CA LEU A 128 3.20 2.89 12.07
C LEU A 128 1.83 2.24 11.86
N ALA A 129 1.55 1.79 10.64
CA ALA A 129 0.31 1.06 10.33
C ALA A 129 0.20 -0.22 11.14
N TRP A 130 1.27 -1.03 11.22
CA TRP A 130 1.29 -2.24 12.04
C TRP A 130 1.13 -1.95 13.53
N THR A 131 1.77 -0.91 14.06
CA THR A 131 1.59 -0.52 15.46
C THR A 131 0.18 0.00 15.74
N ALA A 132 -0.43 0.71 14.80
CA ALA A 132 -1.80 1.20 14.93
C ALA A 132 -2.80 0.04 14.91
N ILE A 133 -2.65 -0.89 13.96
CA ILE A 133 -3.47 -2.10 13.89
C ILE A 133 -3.29 -2.93 15.16
N GLY A 134 -2.04 -3.16 15.59
CA GLY A 134 -1.74 -3.88 16.82
C GLY A 134 -2.37 -3.24 18.05
N GLY A 135 -2.28 -1.91 18.19
CA GLY A 135 -2.90 -1.16 19.28
C GLY A 135 -4.42 -1.28 19.30
N VAL A 136 -5.07 -1.20 18.14
CA VAL A 136 -6.53 -1.38 18.02
C VAL A 136 -6.94 -2.80 18.41
N VAL A 137 -6.22 -3.83 17.92
CA VAL A 137 -6.50 -5.24 18.25
C VAL A 137 -6.32 -5.49 19.75
N ILE A 138 -5.22 -5.02 20.34
CA ILE A 138 -4.97 -5.16 21.78
C ILE A 138 -6.05 -4.41 22.58
N GLY A 139 -6.42 -3.21 22.16
CA GLY A 139 -7.51 -2.43 22.78
C GLY A 139 -8.85 -3.16 22.75
N MET A 140 -9.21 -3.80 21.64
CA MET A 140 -10.43 -4.60 21.53
C MET A 140 -10.40 -5.83 22.46
N ILE A 141 -9.26 -6.53 22.53
CA ILE A 141 -9.09 -7.69 23.41
C ILE A 141 -9.22 -7.27 24.88
N LEU A 142 -8.55 -6.19 25.27
CA LEU A 142 -8.63 -5.63 26.63
C LEU A 142 -10.07 -5.22 26.96
N TRP A 143 -10.75 -4.52 26.04
CA TRP A 143 -12.15 -4.15 26.25
C TRP A 143 -13.05 -5.37 26.41
N ALA A 144 -12.92 -6.39 25.57
CA ALA A 144 -13.73 -7.60 25.68
C ALA A 144 -13.51 -8.35 27.01
N ALA A 145 -12.26 -8.43 27.48
CA ALA A 145 -11.92 -9.09 28.74
C ALA A 145 -12.36 -8.28 29.97
N PHE A 146 -12.17 -6.96 29.96
CA PHE A 146 -12.37 -6.12 31.14
C PHE A 146 -13.72 -5.41 31.20
N ALA A 147 -14.49 -5.30 30.10
CA ALA A 147 -15.80 -4.62 30.11
C ALA A 147 -16.75 -5.25 31.14
N GLY A 148 -16.73 -6.58 31.29
CA GLY A 148 -17.53 -7.27 32.30
C GLY A 148 -17.09 -7.00 33.74
N ALA A 149 -15.79 -6.80 33.99
CA ALA A 149 -15.28 -6.45 35.32
C ALA A 149 -15.64 -4.99 35.67
N VAL A 150 -15.47 -4.07 34.72
CA VAL A 150 -15.86 -2.66 34.86
C VAL A 150 -17.37 -2.54 35.09
N ALA A 151 -18.18 -3.33 34.38
CA ALA A 151 -19.63 -3.34 34.57
C ALA A 151 -20.07 -3.80 35.97
N ARG A 152 -19.30 -4.70 36.61
CA ARG A 152 -19.58 -5.18 37.97
C ARG A 152 -19.03 -4.27 39.07
N ALA A 153 -17.98 -3.49 38.77
CA ALA A 153 -17.39 -2.53 39.71
C ALA A 153 -18.15 -1.20 39.77
N ALA A 154 -19.13 -0.99 38.86
CA ALA A 154 -19.97 0.20 38.87
C ALA A 154 -20.85 0.26 40.14
N PRO A 155 -21.17 1.46 40.64
CA PRO A 155 -22.04 1.62 41.81
C PRO A 155 -23.41 0.94 41.61
N GLU A 156 -23.96 0.37 42.69
CA GLU A 156 -25.22 -0.39 42.63
C GLU A 156 -26.40 0.42 42.06
N GLY A 157 -26.45 1.74 42.30
CA GLY A 157 -27.51 2.62 41.80
C GLY A 157 -27.57 2.77 40.26
N TRP A 158 -26.53 2.33 39.53
CA TRP A 158 -26.49 2.42 38.06
C TRP A 158 -27.10 1.23 37.33
N LEU A 159 -27.20 0.07 38.00
CA LEU A 159 -27.79 -1.16 37.47
C LEU A 159 -27.25 -1.53 36.07
N TRP A 160 -25.95 -1.35 35.87
CA TRP A 160 -25.29 -1.61 34.59
C TRP A 160 -25.37 -3.09 34.16
N PRO A 161 -25.12 -4.07 35.04
CA PRO A 161 -25.27 -5.49 34.70
C PRO A 161 -26.69 -5.83 34.23
N GLU A 162 -27.71 -5.34 34.93
CA GLU A 162 -29.13 -5.61 34.64
C GLU A 162 -29.54 -4.98 33.31
N ARG A 163 -29.18 -3.72 33.09
CA ARG A 163 -29.44 -3.02 31.82
C ARG A 163 -28.69 -3.65 30.66
N MET A 164 -27.47 -4.12 30.88
CA MET A 164 -26.69 -4.84 29.87
C MET A 164 -27.37 -6.17 29.54
N ALA A 165 -27.79 -6.96 30.53
CA ALA A 165 -28.50 -8.23 30.31
C ALA A 165 -29.80 -8.02 29.52
N ALA A 166 -30.60 -7.02 29.88
CA ALA A 166 -31.82 -6.68 29.16
C ALA A 166 -31.55 -6.28 27.70
N ARG A 167 -30.53 -5.44 27.47
CA ARG A 167 -30.10 -5.04 26.12
C ARG A 167 -29.59 -6.22 25.29
N THR A 168 -28.83 -7.13 25.88
CA THR A 168 -28.34 -8.35 25.20
C THR A 168 -29.51 -9.25 24.77
N LEU A 169 -30.55 -9.34 25.60
CA LEU A 169 -31.77 -10.08 25.28
C LEU A 169 -32.73 -9.32 24.35
N ARG A 170 -32.45 -8.03 24.08
CA ARG A 170 -33.34 -7.09 23.35
C ARG A 170 -34.75 -7.04 23.94
N LEU A 171 -34.83 -7.11 25.26
CA LEU A 171 -36.08 -7.03 26.02
C LEU A 171 -36.00 -5.87 27.01
N ASP A 172 -37.15 -5.44 27.52
CA ASP A 172 -37.18 -4.54 28.67
C ASP A 172 -36.63 -5.27 29.93
N THR A 173 -36.26 -4.53 30.97
CA THR A 173 -35.66 -5.10 32.18
C THR A 173 -36.57 -6.12 32.87
N TRP A 174 -37.89 -5.89 32.86
CA TRP A 174 -38.87 -6.80 33.44
C TRP A 174 -38.99 -8.09 32.62
N GLU A 175 -39.21 -8.03 31.31
CA GLU A 175 -39.26 -9.24 30.47
C GLU A 175 -37.95 -10.02 30.47
N ALA A 176 -36.81 -9.34 30.42
CA ALA A 176 -35.50 -9.95 30.50
C ALA A 176 -35.32 -10.76 31.79
N SER A 177 -35.68 -10.18 32.94
CA SER A 177 -35.56 -10.87 34.24
C SER A 177 -36.47 -12.10 34.34
N ARG A 178 -37.73 -12.00 33.89
CA ARG A 178 -38.65 -13.15 33.85
C ARG A 178 -38.12 -14.26 32.96
N ARG A 179 -37.61 -13.91 31.77
CA ARG A 179 -37.05 -14.87 30.83
C ARG A 179 -35.81 -15.55 31.40
N LEU A 180 -34.89 -14.80 32.01
CA LEU A 180 -33.69 -15.35 32.64
C LEU A 180 -34.06 -16.29 33.80
N ALA A 181 -34.98 -15.90 34.66
CA ALA A 181 -35.43 -16.72 35.78
C ALA A 181 -36.12 -18.02 35.30
N ALA A 182 -37.01 -17.92 34.30
CA ALA A 182 -37.70 -19.07 33.73
C ALA A 182 -36.76 -20.06 33.04
N VAL A 183 -35.74 -19.56 32.31
CA VAL A 183 -34.76 -20.41 31.60
C VAL A 183 -33.70 -20.98 32.54
N SER A 184 -33.30 -20.23 33.57
CA SER A 184 -32.25 -20.68 34.51
C SER A 184 -32.71 -21.83 35.39
N LYS A 185 -33.91 -21.72 35.99
CA LYS A 185 -34.48 -22.74 36.88
C LYS A 185 -36.00 -22.82 36.71
N PRO A 186 -36.49 -23.58 35.70
CA PRO A 186 -37.91 -23.59 35.36
C PRO A 186 -38.79 -24.07 36.52
N GLU A 187 -38.36 -25.07 37.28
CA GLU A 187 -39.13 -25.58 38.42
C GLU A 187 -39.27 -24.56 39.56
N GLN A 188 -38.19 -23.82 39.86
CA GLN A 188 -38.22 -22.77 40.89
C GLN A 188 -39.08 -21.58 40.43
N TRP A 189 -38.96 -21.20 39.17
CA TRP A 189 -39.81 -20.18 38.55
C TRP A 189 -41.29 -20.57 38.62
N ASN A 190 -41.64 -21.78 38.20
CA ASN A 190 -43.02 -22.28 38.23
C ASN A 190 -43.55 -22.39 39.66
N ALA A 191 -42.73 -22.78 40.63
CA ALA A 191 -43.12 -22.79 42.04
C ALA A 191 -43.43 -21.37 42.55
N MET A 192 -42.59 -20.38 42.21
CA MET A 192 -42.81 -18.98 42.57
C MET A 192 -44.08 -18.42 41.93
N ILE A 193 -44.32 -18.68 40.64
CA ILE A 193 -45.54 -18.24 39.94
C ILE A 193 -46.78 -18.91 40.53
N ARG A 194 -46.75 -20.21 40.84
CA ARG A 194 -47.84 -20.90 41.53
C ARG A 194 -48.13 -20.29 42.91
N GLY A 195 -47.09 -19.95 43.66
CA GLY A 195 -47.24 -19.24 44.94
C GLY A 195 -47.90 -17.87 44.77
N GLY A 196 -47.51 -17.10 43.75
CA GLY A 196 -48.12 -15.82 43.43
C GLY A 196 -49.58 -15.93 43.02
N LEU A 197 -49.93 -16.91 42.19
CA LEU A 197 -51.31 -17.20 41.80
C LEU A 197 -52.17 -17.58 43.01
N LEU A 198 -51.66 -18.45 43.89
CA LEU A 198 -52.34 -18.82 45.13
C LEU A 198 -52.59 -17.59 46.03
N MET A 199 -51.61 -16.70 46.16
CA MET A 199 -51.77 -15.45 46.92
C MET A 199 -52.80 -14.51 46.28
N GLN A 200 -52.82 -14.42 44.95
CA GLN A 200 -53.77 -13.58 44.23
C GLN A 200 -55.21 -14.09 44.37
N GLU A 201 -55.43 -15.39 44.20
CA GLU A 201 -56.74 -16.04 44.37
C GLU A 201 -57.26 -15.93 45.82
N ASN A 202 -56.35 -15.86 46.79
CA ASN A 202 -56.68 -15.77 48.22
C ASN A 202 -56.42 -14.40 48.83
N ARG A 203 -56.23 -13.35 48.01
CA ARG A 203 -55.75 -12.04 48.44
C ARG A 203 -56.49 -11.48 49.66
N ALA A 204 -57.83 -11.47 49.62
CA ALA A 204 -58.65 -10.93 50.70
C ALA A 204 -58.58 -11.76 52.00
N ALA A 205 -58.34 -13.07 51.92
CA ALA A 205 -58.16 -13.92 53.09
C ALA A 205 -56.78 -13.69 53.70
N ILE A 206 -55.73 -13.68 52.87
CA ILE A 206 -54.34 -13.50 53.30
C ILE A 206 -54.13 -12.09 53.88
N GLU A 207 -54.69 -11.04 53.28
CA GLU A 207 -54.60 -9.68 53.82
C GLU A 207 -55.27 -9.55 55.19
N ARG A 208 -56.37 -10.28 55.45
CA ARG A 208 -57.00 -10.33 56.77
C ARG A 208 -56.11 -11.04 57.78
N CYS A 209 -55.67 -12.25 57.45
CA CYS A 209 -54.74 -13.00 58.30
C CYS A 209 -53.44 -12.21 58.58
N GLY A 210 -52.92 -11.47 57.61
CA GLY A 210 -51.75 -10.61 57.77
C GLY A 210 -51.99 -9.46 58.75
N ARG A 211 -53.18 -8.83 58.72
CA ARG A 211 -53.57 -7.82 59.73
C ARG A 211 -53.70 -8.43 61.12
N ASP A 212 -54.33 -9.61 61.22
CA ASP A 212 -54.52 -10.29 62.50
C ASP A 212 -53.16 -10.68 63.11
N ALA A 213 -52.25 -11.24 62.32
CA ALA A 213 -50.88 -11.55 62.75
C ALA A 213 -50.10 -10.31 63.18
N ALA A 214 -50.27 -9.18 62.49
CA ALA A 214 -49.63 -7.92 62.87
C ALA A 214 -50.18 -7.34 64.19
N GLN A 215 -51.46 -7.60 64.49
CA GLN A 215 -52.08 -7.16 65.75
C GLN A 215 -51.69 -8.04 66.93
N THR A 216 -51.63 -9.37 66.75
CA THR A 216 -51.29 -10.31 67.82
C THR A 216 -49.79 -10.43 68.03
N GLY A 217 -48.98 -10.12 67.02
CA GLY A 217 -47.53 -10.40 67.03
C GLY A 217 -47.20 -11.89 66.97
N GLU A 218 -48.20 -12.74 66.73
CA GLU A 218 -48.09 -14.19 66.76
C GLU A 218 -48.47 -14.80 65.40
N PRO A 219 -47.92 -15.97 65.05
CA PRO A 219 -48.30 -16.67 63.83
C PRO A 219 -49.77 -17.11 63.88
N VAL A 220 -50.56 -16.70 62.89
CA VAL A 220 -51.97 -17.08 62.76
C VAL A 220 -52.18 -18.17 61.72
N ARG A 221 -53.19 -19.03 61.93
CA ARG A 221 -53.60 -20.02 60.92
C ARG A 221 -54.55 -19.37 59.91
N CYS A 222 -54.15 -19.34 58.65
CA CYS A 222 -54.97 -18.83 57.56
C CYS A 222 -55.50 -19.96 56.68
N THR A 223 -56.80 -19.97 56.39
CA THR A 223 -57.40 -20.93 55.47
C THR A 223 -57.35 -20.38 54.05
N VAL A 224 -56.62 -21.06 53.18
CA VAL A 224 -56.55 -20.74 51.74
C VAL A 224 -57.37 -21.74 50.93
N ARG A 225 -57.97 -21.25 49.86
CA ARG A 225 -58.62 -22.06 48.82
C ARG A 225 -57.58 -22.41 47.76
N ILE A 226 -57.50 -23.69 47.41
CA ILE A 226 -56.62 -24.18 46.36
C ILE A 226 -57.51 -24.67 45.23
N GLY A 227 -57.40 -24.05 44.05
CA GLY A 227 -58.10 -24.49 42.84
C GLY A 227 -57.56 -25.82 42.31
N PRO A 228 -58.37 -26.59 41.56
CA PRO A 228 -57.91 -27.81 40.92
C PRO A 228 -56.83 -27.50 39.86
N VAL A 229 -55.76 -28.30 39.81
CA VAL A 229 -54.79 -28.24 38.71
C VAL A 229 -55.47 -28.80 37.47
N GLU A 230 -55.68 -27.94 36.47
CA GLU A 230 -56.26 -28.34 35.20
C GLU A 230 -55.30 -29.31 34.50
N ARG A 231 -55.58 -30.62 34.61
CA ARG A 231 -54.85 -31.66 33.89
C ARG A 231 -55.17 -31.51 32.41
N SER A 232 -54.30 -30.82 31.68
CA SER A 232 -54.30 -30.82 30.21
C SER A 232 -54.39 -32.28 29.74
N ARG A 233 -55.54 -32.65 29.16
CA ARG A 233 -55.69 -33.91 28.42
C ARG A 233 -54.74 -33.85 27.23
N LYS A 234 -53.91 -34.88 27.11
CA LYS A 234 -53.13 -35.18 25.90
C LYS A 234 -54.05 -35.27 24.68
#